data_AF-A0A7S1DUR2-F1
#
_entry.id   AF-A0A7S1DUR2-F1
#
_cell.length_a   1.000
_cell.length_b   1.000
_cell.length_c   1.000
_cell.angle_alpha   90.00
_cell.angle_beta   90.00
_cell.angle_gamma   90.00
#
_symmetry.space_group_name_H-M   'P 1'
#
loop_
_entity.id
_entity.type
_entity.pdbx_description
1 polymer ?
#
loop_
_entity_poly.entity_id
_entity_poly.type
_entity_poly.pdbx_seq_one_letter_code
_entity_poly.pdbx_strand_id
1 'polypeptide(L)'
;MVQPLLSSSHMGYGTSSLSKDAREIDILIAHMASKRGQDTRFVVCGHSTGCQDAVWHCKKGKEAGRVCGVILQAPVSDREYAATQPGTAEMLNVAKSLVDGGDKEALMPRSADLAPITASRYLSLNGRLGDDDMFSSDLTDEELRDRLGCVGVPCLIAMSMEDEYVPE
;
A
#
# COMPACT_ATOMS: atom_id res chain seq x y z
N MET A 1 21.75 -1.84 -1.24
CA MET A 1 20.28 -2.00 -1.26
C MET A 1 19.92 -3.04 -0.21
N VAL A 2 18.86 -2.83 0.58
CA VAL A 2 18.32 -3.81 1.53
C VAL A 2 16.88 -4.05 1.13
N GLN A 3 16.47 -5.31 1.00
CA GLN A 3 15.11 -5.71 0.71
C GLN A 3 14.58 -6.53 1.88
N PRO A 4 13.76 -5.95 2.78
CA PRO A 4 13.20 -6.70 3.90
C PRO A 4 12.10 -7.65 3.42
N LEU A 5 11.92 -8.74 4.17
CA LEU A 5 10.69 -9.53 4.12
C LEU A 5 9.78 -9.02 5.24
N LEU A 6 8.75 -8.27 4.85
CA LEU A 6 7.69 -7.81 5.74
C LEU A 6 6.71 -8.96 6.04
N SER A 7 5.91 -8.82 7.10
CA SER A 7 4.81 -9.74 7.38
C SER A 7 3.79 -9.83 6.23
N SER A 8 3.68 -8.77 5.41
CA SER A 8 2.84 -8.74 4.22
C SER A 8 3.44 -9.44 3.00
N SER A 9 4.68 -9.90 3.08
CA SER A 9 5.34 -10.57 1.95
C SER A 9 4.61 -11.85 1.52
N HIS A 10 4.73 -12.20 0.24
CA HIS A 10 4.14 -13.40 -0.34
C HIS A 10 2.61 -13.42 -0.21
N MET A 11 2.03 -14.37 0.54
CA MET A 11 0.59 -14.47 0.78
C MET A 11 0.18 -13.76 2.08
N GLY A 12 1.10 -13.02 2.72
CA GLY A 12 0.85 -12.35 3.99
C GLY A 12 0.05 -11.05 3.86
N TYR A 13 0.05 -10.41 2.69
CA TYR A 13 -0.58 -9.10 2.49
C TYR A 13 -2.08 -9.11 2.82
N GLY A 14 -2.77 -10.21 2.55
CA GLY A 14 -4.21 -10.33 2.75
C GLY A 14 -4.63 -10.22 4.22
N THR A 15 -3.73 -10.50 5.15
CA THR A 15 -3.97 -10.42 6.61
C THR A 15 -3.08 -9.38 7.31
N SER A 16 -2.39 -8.54 6.53
CA SER A 16 -1.57 -7.43 7.02
C SER A 16 -2.28 -6.09 6.80
N SER A 17 -1.57 -4.99 6.98
CA SER A 17 -2.04 -3.63 6.67
C SER A 17 -0.84 -2.72 6.43
N LEU A 18 -1.04 -1.63 5.69
CA LEU A 18 -0.04 -0.57 5.51
C LEU A 18 0.51 -0.04 6.85
N SER A 19 -0.34 -0.01 7.89
CA SER A 19 0.05 0.37 9.24
C SER A 19 1.01 -0.62 9.91
N LYS A 20 0.90 -1.91 9.60
CA LYS A 20 1.85 -2.93 10.08
C LYS A 20 3.15 -2.84 9.30
N ASP A 21 3.05 -2.68 7.99
CA ASP A 21 4.19 -2.62 7.07
C ASP A 21 5.05 -1.39 7.38
N ALA A 22 4.45 -0.22 7.59
CA ALA A 22 5.18 0.98 8.04
C ALA A 22 5.88 0.80 9.39
N ARG A 23 5.30 0.06 10.34
CA ARG A 23 5.99 -0.25 11.62
C ARG A 23 7.20 -1.15 11.41
N GLU A 24 7.12 -2.11 10.50
CA GLU A 24 8.24 -2.99 10.18
C GLU A 24 9.35 -2.24 9.44
N ILE A 25 8.99 -1.31 8.56
CA ILE A 25 9.93 -0.37 7.92
C ILE A 25 10.59 0.55 8.97
N ASP A 26 9.83 1.08 9.93
CA ASP A 26 10.37 1.88 11.05
C ASP A 26 11.43 1.07 11.83
N ILE A 27 11.13 -0.19 12.16
CA ILE A 27 12.07 -1.09 12.86
C ILE A 27 13.36 -1.27 12.04
N LEU A 28 13.24 -1.47 10.72
CA LEU A 28 14.40 -1.61 9.84
C LEU A 28 15.24 -0.33 9.80
N ILE A 29 14.61 0.83 9.61
CA ILE A 29 15.30 2.12 9.55
C ILE A 29 16.03 2.40 10.87
N ALA A 30 15.34 2.24 12.01
CA ALA A 30 15.92 2.42 13.33
C ALA A 30 17.09 1.46 13.57
N HIS A 31 16.95 0.18 13.18
CA HIS A 31 18.02 -0.80 13.28
C HIS A 31 19.24 -0.37 12.44
N MET A 32 19.04 0.03 11.19
CA MET A 32 20.11 0.45 10.30
C MET A 32 20.81 1.73 10.79
N ALA A 33 20.05 2.70 11.29
CA ALA A 33 20.58 3.92 11.90
C ALA A 33 21.44 3.58 13.15
N SER A 34 21.00 2.63 13.99
CA SER A 34 21.78 2.19 15.15
C SER A 34 23.15 1.58 14.77
N LYS A 35 23.26 0.99 13.58
CA LYS A 35 24.48 0.33 13.08
C LYS A 35 25.38 1.27 12.29
N ARG A 36 24.81 2.27 11.61
CA ARG A 36 25.52 3.15 10.67
C ARG A 36 25.74 4.58 11.18
N GLY A 37 25.05 4.97 12.25
CA GLY A 37 25.10 6.29 12.86
C GLY A 37 23.76 7.00 12.80
N GLN A 38 23.47 7.83 13.81
CA GLN A 38 22.19 8.52 13.96
C GLN A 38 21.92 9.56 12.86
N ASP A 39 22.94 10.01 12.14
CA ASP A 39 22.77 10.94 11.01
C ASP A 39 22.51 10.22 9.67
N THR A 40 22.42 8.89 9.67
CA THR A 40 22.13 8.12 8.46
C THR A 40 20.77 8.51 7.88
N ARG A 41 20.76 8.86 6.59
CA ARG A 41 19.55 9.15 5.81
C ARG A 41 19.23 8.00 4.86
N PHE A 42 17.95 7.83 4.55
CA PHE A 42 17.45 6.69 3.80
C PHE A 42 16.66 7.13 2.58
N VAL A 43 16.77 6.37 1.49
CA VAL A 43 15.84 6.43 0.36
C VAL A 43 14.95 5.20 0.43
N VAL A 44 13.64 5.40 0.38
CA VAL A 44 12.66 4.30 0.34
C VAL A 44 12.22 4.10 -1.10
N CYS A 45 12.32 2.87 -1.58
CA CYS A 45 11.88 2.49 -2.92
C CYS A 45 10.69 1.54 -2.80
N GLY A 46 9.51 2.01 -3.22
CA GLY A 46 8.34 1.18 -3.44
C GLY A 46 8.32 0.65 -4.87
N HIS A 47 7.92 -0.61 -5.04
CA HIS A 47 7.73 -1.27 -6.34
C HIS A 47 6.33 -1.87 -6.34
N SER A 48 5.53 -1.60 -7.37
CA SER A 48 4.13 -2.06 -7.44
C SER A 48 3.37 -1.66 -6.16
N THR A 49 2.69 -2.58 -5.49
CA THR A 49 1.97 -2.32 -4.21
C THR A 49 2.88 -1.78 -3.09
N GLY A 50 4.18 -2.05 -3.13
CA GLY A 50 5.15 -1.43 -2.22
C GLY A 50 5.24 0.10 -2.35
N CYS A 51 4.69 0.69 -3.41
CA CYS A 51 4.50 2.14 -3.50
C CYS A 51 3.53 2.66 -2.44
N GLN A 52 2.48 1.91 -2.10
CA GLN A 52 1.53 2.25 -1.03
C GLN A 52 2.24 2.24 0.33
N ASP A 53 3.11 1.26 0.58
CA ASP A 53 3.93 1.19 1.80
C ASP A 53 4.86 2.40 1.92
N ALA A 54 5.53 2.79 0.82
CA ALA A 54 6.44 3.93 0.81
C ALA A 54 5.70 5.25 1.14
N VAL A 55 4.54 5.48 0.53
CA VAL A 55 3.69 6.64 0.81
C VAL A 55 3.14 6.59 2.23
N TRP A 56 2.61 5.44 2.66
CA TRP A 56 2.05 5.28 4.00
C TRP A 56 3.09 5.48 5.10
N HIS A 57 4.32 4.98 4.89
CA HIS A 57 5.43 5.23 5.79
C HIS A 57 5.78 6.72 5.85
N CYS A 58 5.74 7.46 4.73
CA CYS A 58 5.89 8.92 4.78
C CYS A 58 4.75 9.60 5.58
N LYS A 59 3.52 9.10 5.46
CA LYS A 59 2.33 9.64 6.16
C LYS A 59 2.30 9.33 7.67
N LYS A 60 2.73 8.13 8.07
CA LYS A 60 2.48 7.57 9.42
C LYS A 60 3.70 6.96 10.11
N GLY A 61 4.81 6.76 9.41
CA GLY A 61 6.04 6.16 9.95
C GLY A 61 6.70 7.07 10.99
N LYS A 62 7.20 6.47 12.07
CA LYS A 62 7.90 7.19 13.15
C LYS A 62 9.29 7.65 12.72
N GLU A 63 9.93 6.92 11.82
CA GLU A 63 11.25 7.21 11.27
C GLU A 63 11.18 7.95 9.91
N ALA A 64 10.00 8.41 9.50
CA ALA A 64 9.80 9.15 8.25
C ALA A 64 10.73 10.38 8.13
N GLY A 65 11.07 11.04 9.24
CA GLY A 65 12.00 12.16 9.27
C GLY A 65 13.44 11.82 8.82
N ARG A 66 13.81 10.53 8.78
CA ARG A 66 15.11 10.06 8.28
C ARG A 66 15.11 9.76 6.79
N VAL A 67 13.93 9.63 6.18
CA VAL A 67 13.79 9.44 4.73
C VAL A 67 14.18 10.76 4.05
N CYS A 68 15.09 10.72 3.07
CA CYS A 68 15.52 11.89 2.30
C CYS A 68 15.12 11.81 0.83
N GLY A 69 14.49 10.72 0.40
CA GLY A 69 13.95 10.56 -0.94
C GLY A 69 13.06 9.34 -1.02
N VAL A 70 12.14 9.36 -1.98
CA VAL A 70 11.23 8.26 -2.29
C VAL A 70 11.32 7.92 -3.78
N ILE A 71 11.30 6.64 -4.09
CA ILE A 71 11.16 6.14 -5.46
C ILE A 71 9.88 5.31 -5.49
N LEU A 72 8.95 5.66 -6.38
CA LEU A 72 7.72 4.92 -6.65
C LEU A 72 7.86 4.32 -8.05
N GLN A 73 8.16 3.03 -8.13
CA GLN A 73 8.28 2.33 -9.40
C GLN A 73 7.02 1.50 -9.65
N ALA A 74 6.43 1.68 -10.84
CA ALA A 74 5.12 1.14 -11.21
C ALA A 74 4.02 1.38 -10.16
N PRO A 75 3.77 2.63 -9.72
CA PRO A 75 2.66 2.91 -8.81
C PRO A 75 1.34 2.85 -9.59
N VAL A 76 0.73 1.67 -9.60
CA VAL A 76 -0.56 1.41 -10.27
C VAL A 76 -1.68 1.25 -9.26
N SER A 77 -2.92 1.44 -9.70
CA SER A 77 -4.10 1.28 -8.84
C SER A 77 -4.57 -0.17 -8.80
N ASP A 78 -4.45 -0.82 -7.63
CA ASP A 78 -5.08 -2.13 -7.39
C ASP A 78 -6.58 -2.08 -7.60
N ARG A 79 -7.24 -0.97 -7.22
CA ARG A 79 -8.68 -0.78 -7.39
C ARG A 79 -9.07 -0.78 -8.87
N GLU A 80 -8.35 -0.04 -9.71
CA GLU A 80 -8.68 0.03 -11.15
C GLU A 80 -8.43 -1.32 -11.82
N TYR A 81 -7.34 -2.00 -11.47
CA TYR A 81 -7.09 -3.36 -11.94
C TYR A 81 -8.18 -4.34 -11.47
N ALA A 82 -8.50 -4.35 -10.18
CA ALA A 82 -9.51 -5.23 -9.61
C ALA A 82 -10.90 -4.99 -10.22
N ALA A 83 -11.22 -3.74 -10.58
CA ALA A 83 -12.49 -3.41 -11.25
C ALA A 83 -12.66 -4.09 -12.63
N THR A 84 -11.57 -4.51 -13.27
CA THR A 84 -11.63 -5.29 -14.53
C THR A 84 -11.86 -6.78 -14.28
N GLN A 85 -11.65 -7.26 -13.05
CA GLN A 85 -11.76 -8.68 -12.71
C GLN A 85 -13.21 -9.10 -12.45
N PRO A 86 -13.64 -10.28 -12.95
CA PRO A 86 -14.96 -10.82 -12.66
C PRO A 86 -15.16 -11.05 -11.15
N GLY A 87 -16.34 -10.66 -10.63
CA GLY A 87 -16.71 -10.93 -9.24
C GLY A 87 -16.22 -9.89 -8.22
N THR A 88 -15.36 -8.94 -8.59
CA THR A 88 -14.87 -7.90 -7.66
C THR A 88 -16.01 -7.09 -7.05
N ALA A 89 -17.00 -6.68 -7.86
CA ALA A 89 -18.16 -5.93 -7.36
C ALA A 89 -18.99 -6.73 -6.33
N GLU A 90 -19.12 -8.05 -6.52
CA GLU A 90 -19.82 -8.93 -5.57
C GLU A 90 -19.02 -9.06 -4.27
N MET A 91 -17.71 -9.31 -4.38
CA MET A 91 -16.83 -9.47 -3.23
C MET A 91 -16.67 -8.16 -2.43
N LEU A 92 -16.74 -6.99 -3.08
CA LEU A 92 -16.82 -5.70 -2.41
C LEU A 92 -18.08 -5.60 -1.53
N ASN A 93 -19.23 -6.06 -2.02
CA ASN A 93 -20.47 -6.07 -1.24
C ASN A 93 -20.39 -7.03 -0.05
N VAL A 94 -19.77 -8.21 -0.23
CA VAL A 94 -19.53 -9.17 0.86
C VAL A 94 -18.61 -8.57 1.91
N ALA A 95 -17.47 -8.00 1.51
CA ALA A 95 -16.51 -7.38 2.41
C ALA A 95 -17.13 -6.21 3.18
N LYS A 96 -17.90 -5.36 2.48
CA LYS A 96 -18.64 -4.26 3.09
C LYS A 96 -19.66 -4.76 4.12
N SER A 97 -20.41 -5.81 3.80
CA SER A 97 -21.39 -6.38 4.73
C SER A 97 -20.74 -6.92 6.01
N LEU A 98 -19.57 -7.56 5.89
CA LEU A 98 -18.80 -8.05 7.05
C LEU A 98 -18.28 -6.89 7.92
N VAL A 99 -17.73 -5.85 7.28
CA VAL A 99 -17.22 -4.67 7.99
C VAL A 99 -18.34 -3.88 8.67
N ASP A 100 -19.46 -3.64 7.97
CA ASP A 100 -20.64 -2.96 8.51
C ASP A 100 -21.29 -3.78 9.65
N GLY A 101 -21.17 -5.11 9.61
CA GLY A 101 -21.55 -6.03 10.68
C GLY A 101 -20.57 -6.07 11.87
N GLY A 102 -19.45 -5.36 11.80
CA GLY A 102 -18.44 -5.27 12.85
C GLY A 102 -17.33 -6.32 12.78
N ASP A 103 -17.33 -7.20 11.76
CA ASP A 103 -16.35 -8.28 11.61
C ASP A 103 -15.35 -7.98 10.50
N LYS A 104 -14.57 -6.91 10.71
CA LYS A 104 -13.61 -6.41 9.73
C LYS A 104 -12.42 -7.36 9.48
N GLU A 105 -12.12 -8.25 10.42
CA GLU A 105 -11.01 -9.22 10.32
C GLU A 105 -11.47 -10.59 9.80
N ALA A 106 -12.77 -10.74 9.48
CA ALA A 106 -13.29 -11.95 8.84
C ALA A 106 -12.53 -12.25 7.56
N LEU A 107 -12.11 -13.51 7.40
CA LEU A 107 -11.55 -13.99 6.14
C LEU A 107 -12.66 -14.06 5.08
N MET A 108 -12.37 -13.48 3.92
CA MET A 108 -13.23 -13.51 2.75
C MET A 108 -13.26 -14.91 2.11
N PRO A 109 -14.29 -15.22 1.32
CA PRO A 109 -14.31 -16.43 0.50
C PRO A 109 -13.05 -16.57 -0.36
N ARG A 110 -12.62 -17.80 -0.66
CA ARG A 110 -11.44 -18.08 -1.49
C ARG A 110 -11.52 -17.48 -2.90
N SER A 111 -12.72 -17.18 -3.39
CA SER A 111 -12.93 -16.52 -4.68
C SER A 111 -12.59 -15.01 -4.65
N ALA A 112 -12.40 -14.43 -3.47
CA ALA A 112 -12.08 -13.01 -3.35
C ALA A 112 -10.64 -12.70 -3.78
N ASP A 113 -9.69 -13.53 -3.38
CA ASP A 113 -8.26 -13.29 -3.61
C ASP A 113 -7.47 -14.62 -3.58
N LEU A 114 -6.30 -14.63 -4.21
CA LEU A 114 -5.38 -15.78 -4.18
C LEU A 114 -4.82 -16.01 -2.77
N ALA A 115 -4.49 -14.94 -2.04
CA ALA A 115 -4.09 -15.00 -0.65
C ALA A 115 -5.33 -15.01 0.28
N PRO A 116 -5.23 -15.62 1.47
CA PRO A 116 -6.22 -15.38 2.51
C PRO A 116 -6.32 -13.89 2.81
N ILE A 117 -7.49 -13.29 2.56
CA ILE A 117 -7.69 -11.84 2.70
C ILE A 117 -8.80 -11.54 3.70
N THR A 118 -8.58 -10.56 4.58
CA THR A 118 -9.62 -10.07 5.49
C THR A 118 -10.57 -9.11 4.77
N ALA A 119 -11.79 -8.96 5.28
CA ALA A 119 -12.77 -8.02 4.74
C ALA A 119 -12.23 -6.58 4.72
N SER A 120 -11.55 -6.14 5.78
CA SER A 120 -10.92 -4.82 5.84
C SER A 120 -9.83 -4.64 4.79
N ARG A 121 -8.93 -5.62 4.62
CA ARG A 121 -7.87 -5.55 3.62
C ARG A 121 -8.45 -5.53 2.19
N TYR A 122 -9.48 -6.32 1.93
CA TYR A 122 -10.14 -6.35 0.62
C TYR A 122 -10.75 -5.00 0.26
N LEU A 123 -11.45 -4.35 1.19
CA LEU A 123 -11.97 -2.99 0.98
C LEU A 123 -10.86 -1.95 0.83
N SER A 124 -9.74 -2.15 1.53
CA SER A 124 -8.59 -1.23 1.48
C SER A 124 -7.94 -1.20 0.09
N LEU A 125 -7.78 -2.37 -0.55
CA LEU A 125 -7.22 -2.53 -1.90
C LEU A 125 -8.21 -2.12 -2.99
N ASN A 126 -9.45 -2.58 -2.88
CA ASN A 126 -10.38 -2.58 -4.01
C ASN A 126 -11.48 -1.51 -3.90
N GLY A 127 -11.65 -0.91 -2.71
CA GLY A 127 -12.67 0.10 -2.45
C GLY A 127 -12.21 1.49 -2.84
N ARG A 128 -13.13 2.31 -3.37
CA ARG A 128 -12.86 3.73 -3.60
C ARG A 128 -12.56 4.41 -2.26
N LEU A 129 -11.47 5.15 -2.24
CA LEU A 129 -10.92 5.80 -1.05
C LEU A 129 -10.54 4.83 0.09
N GLY A 130 -10.32 3.54 -0.21
CA GLY A 130 -9.61 2.63 0.71
C GLY A 130 -8.21 3.14 1.04
N ASP A 131 -7.54 2.59 2.06
CA ASP A 131 -6.23 3.10 2.47
C ASP A 131 -5.17 2.93 1.36
N ASP A 132 -5.29 1.91 0.52
CA ASP A 132 -4.36 1.64 -0.60
C ASP A 132 -4.73 2.35 -1.91
N ASP A 133 -5.93 2.96 -1.99
CA ASP A 133 -6.41 3.68 -3.18
C ASP A 133 -5.68 5.03 -3.35
N MET A 134 -4.40 4.99 -3.69
CA MET A 134 -3.51 6.16 -3.77
C MET A 134 -3.24 6.63 -5.20
N PHE A 135 -3.45 5.76 -6.18
CA PHE A 135 -3.00 5.95 -7.56
C PHE A 135 -4.13 5.81 -8.60
N SER A 136 -5.40 5.71 -8.17
CA SER A 136 -6.53 5.68 -9.12
C SER A 136 -6.62 6.99 -9.91
N SER A 137 -6.86 6.85 -11.22
CA SER A 137 -6.95 7.96 -12.16
C SER A 137 -8.16 8.87 -11.94
N ASP A 138 -9.20 8.36 -11.28
CA ASP A 138 -10.45 9.08 -10.98
C ASP A 138 -10.41 9.85 -9.63
N LEU A 139 -9.26 9.90 -8.95
CA LEU A 139 -9.09 10.71 -7.75
C LEU A 139 -9.00 12.20 -8.11
N THR A 140 -9.74 13.02 -7.38
CA THR A 140 -9.67 14.48 -7.49
C THR A 140 -8.33 15.01 -6.96
N ASP A 141 -7.95 16.21 -7.38
CA ASP A 141 -6.74 16.89 -6.87
C ASP A 141 -6.72 17.02 -5.33
N GLU A 142 -7.89 17.15 -4.69
CA GLU A 142 -8.01 17.22 -3.24
C GLU A 142 -7.74 15.86 -2.59
N GLU A 143 -8.32 14.79 -3.12
CA GLU A 143 -8.07 13.42 -2.66
C GLU A 143 -6.61 13.02 -2.87
N LEU A 144 -6.02 13.37 -4.03
CA LEU A 144 -4.60 13.15 -4.32
C LEU A 144 -3.71 13.92 -3.34
N ARG A 145 -4.04 15.17 -3.00
CA ARG A 145 -3.30 15.94 -1.99
C ARG A 145 -3.38 15.31 -0.61
N ASP A 146 -4.54 14.83 -0.16
CA ASP A 146 -4.65 14.16 1.14
C ASP A 146 -3.79 12.88 1.20
N ARG A 147 -3.75 12.14 0.10
CA ARG A 147 -3.08 10.83 0.03
C ARG A 147 -1.58 10.96 -0.16
N LEU A 148 -1.16 11.73 -1.17
CA LEU A 148 0.23 11.80 -1.63
C LEU A 148 0.97 13.04 -1.10
N GLY A 149 0.25 14.06 -0.62
CA GLY A 149 0.85 15.31 -0.13
C GLY A 149 1.76 15.14 1.09
N CYS A 150 1.73 13.98 1.75
CA CYS A 150 2.65 13.62 2.82
C CYS A 150 4.10 13.37 2.34
N VAL A 151 4.30 13.11 1.03
CA VAL A 151 5.63 12.91 0.45
C VAL A 151 6.32 14.26 0.25
N GLY A 152 6.86 14.80 1.35
CA GLY A 152 7.52 16.12 1.39
C GLY A 152 9.01 16.11 1.01
N VAL A 153 9.53 14.98 0.52
CA VAL A 153 10.93 14.78 0.09
C VAL A 153 11.01 14.60 -1.42
N PRO A 154 12.17 14.76 -2.06
CA PRO A 154 12.33 14.45 -3.48
C PRO A 154 11.77 13.06 -3.82
N CYS A 155 10.84 13.03 -4.77
CA CYS A 155 10.14 11.82 -5.19
C CYS A 155 10.37 11.57 -6.68
N LEU A 156 10.79 10.35 -7.03
CA LEU A 156 10.83 9.87 -8.41
C LEU A 156 9.65 8.93 -8.64
N ILE A 157 8.84 9.23 -9.66
CA ILE A 157 7.80 8.33 -10.16
C ILE A 157 8.32 7.71 -11.45
N ALA A 158 8.47 6.39 -11.46
CA ALA A 158 8.91 5.61 -12.63
C ALA A 158 7.75 4.74 -13.12
N MET A 159 7.03 5.25 -14.13
CA MET A 159 5.92 4.54 -14.77
C MET A 159 6.44 3.42 -15.68
N SER A 160 5.71 2.30 -15.72
CA SER A 160 5.92 1.23 -16.71
C SER A 160 5.01 1.47 -17.91
N MET A 161 5.56 1.51 -19.13
CA MET A 161 4.80 1.92 -20.32
C MET A 161 3.80 0.86 -20.81
N GLU A 162 4.08 -0.42 -20.56
CA GLU A 162 3.26 -1.58 -20.96
C GLU A 162 2.89 -2.39 -19.70
N ASP A 163 2.34 -1.73 -18.69
CA ASP A 163 1.98 -2.35 -17.42
C ASP A 163 0.64 -3.08 -17.52
N GLU A 164 0.65 -4.40 -17.35
CA GLU A 164 -0.54 -5.25 -17.48
C GLU A 164 -1.62 -4.98 -16.40
N TYR A 165 -1.26 -4.26 -15.34
CA TYR A 165 -2.17 -3.90 -14.26
C TYR A 165 -2.86 -2.54 -14.48
N VAL A 166 -2.49 -1.79 -15.52
CA VAL A 166 -3.16 -0.55 -15.90
C VAL A 166 -4.23 -0.85 -16.96
N PRO A 167 -5.52 -0.59 -16.70
CA PRO A 167 -6.57 -0.76 -17.71
C PRO A 167 -6.35 0.14 -18.94
N GLU A 168 -6.77 -0.33 -20.11
CA GLU A 168 -6.77 0.43 -21.38
C GLU A 168 -7.74 1.62 -21.39
#